data_AF-A0A8C3VDY1-F1
#
_entry.id   AF-A0A8C3VDY1-F1
#
_cell.length_a   1.000
_cell.length_b   1.000
_cell.length_c   1.000
_cell.angle_alpha   90.00
_cell.angle_beta   90.00
_cell.angle_gamma   90.00
#
_symmetry.space_group_name_H-M   'P 1'
#
loop_
_entity.id
_entity.type
_entity.pdbx_description
1 polymer ?
#
loop_
_entity_poly.entity_id
_entity_poly.type
_entity_poly.pdbx_seq_one_letter_code
_entity_poly.pdbx_strand_id
1 'polypeptide(L)'
;MPCFIPDSISHQPPRPLPVQTPLTSFFLLRRLPLPRPAAAAVLLQCYENERGERVYTLRKVAPDGTPTCSAHPARLSPDDKFSRHRVALKRRFGVLLTQRSRPLL
;
A
#
# COMPACT_ATOMS: atom_id res chain seq x y z
N MET A 1 -62.05 -6.16 -31.11
CA MET A 1 -61.52 -6.17 -32.49
C MET A 1 -60.33 -5.23 -32.54
N PRO A 2 -59.09 -5.71 -32.44
CA PRO A 2 -57.91 -4.84 -32.50
C PRO A 2 -57.57 -4.49 -33.95
N CYS A 3 -57.43 -3.21 -34.24
CA CYS A 3 -57.02 -2.71 -35.55
C CYS A 3 -55.50 -2.89 -35.72
N PHE A 4 -55.14 -3.63 -36.76
CA PHE A 4 -53.80 -3.92 -37.22
C PHE A 4 -53.31 -2.74 -38.08
N ILE A 5 -52.22 -2.07 -37.70
CA ILE A 5 -51.49 -1.13 -38.59
C ILE A 5 -50.03 -1.59 -38.63
N PRO A 6 -49.49 -1.97 -39.80
CA PRO A 6 -48.07 -2.26 -39.96
C PRO A 6 -47.33 -1.01 -40.44
N ASP A 7 -46.63 -0.33 -39.55
CA ASP A 7 -45.72 0.73 -39.97
C ASP A 7 -44.37 0.14 -40.40
N SER A 8 -44.22 0.08 -41.73
CA SER A 8 -43.13 0.74 -42.46
C SER A 8 -41.70 0.33 -42.09
N ILE A 9 -41.18 -0.53 -42.97
CA ILE A 9 -39.81 -1.02 -43.07
C ILE A 9 -38.80 0.14 -42.97
N SER A 10 -37.91 0.00 -41.98
CA SER A 10 -36.75 0.83 -41.73
C SER A 10 -35.77 0.82 -42.91
N HIS A 11 -35.74 1.89 -43.71
CA HIS A 11 -34.62 2.18 -44.60
C HIS A 11 -33.49 2.85 -43.82
N GLN A 12 -32.50 2.05 -43.38
CA GLN A 12 -31.21 2.60 -42.99
C GLN A 12 -30.31 2.71 -44.24
N PRO A 13 -29.70 3.87 -44.52
CA PRO A 13 -28.71 3.99 -45.58
C PRO A 13 -27.46 3.15 -45.25
N PRO A 14 -26.75 2.61 -46.25
CA PRO A 14 -25.57 1.78 -46.01
C PRO A 14 -24.48 2.58 -45.31
N ARG A 15 -23.91 1.97 -44.26
CA ARG A 15 -22.82 2.55 -43.46
C ARG A 15 -21.56 2.70 -44.33
N PRO A 16 -20.82 3.83 -44.25
CA PRO A 16 -19.54 3.94 -44.93
C PRO A 16 -18.53 2.94 -44.35
N LEU A 17 -17.79 2.26 -45.24
CA LEU A 17 -16.73 1.32 -44.87
C LEU A 17 -15.55 2.06 -44.22
N PRO A 18 -14.85 1.44 -43.25
CA PRO A 18 -13.76 2.10 -42.55
C PRO A 18 -12.55 2.29 -43.48
N VAL A 19 -12.19 3.53 -43.75
CA VAL A 19 -10.90 3.90 -44.33
C VAL A 19 -9.82 3.51 -43.33
N GLN A 20 -8.99 2.54 -43.69
CA GLN A 20 -7.82 2.16 -42.91
C GLN A 20 -6.82 3.32 -42.97
N THR A 21 -6.73 4.09 -41.89
CA THR A 21 -5.56 4.94 -41.65
C THR A 21 -4.50 4.05 -40.99
N PRO A 22 -3.32 3.83 -41.60
CA PRO A 22 -2.19 3.35 -40.84
C PRO A 22 -1.58 4.56 -40.11
N LEU A 23 -0.99 4.30 -38.94
CA LEU A 23 -0.12 5.22 -38.19
C LEU A 23 -0.78 6.10 -37.09
N THR A 24 -1.71 5.54 -36.31
CA THR A 24 -2.07 6.11 -34.99
C THR A 24 -2.16 5.05 -33.89
N SER A 25 -1.09 4.30 -33.61
CA SER A 25 -0.97 3.70 -32.26
C SER A 25 0.41 3.13 -31.91
N PHE A 26 1.49 3.86 -32.17
CA PHE A 26 2.78 3.62 -31.48
C PHE A 26 2.99 4.57 -30.30
N PHE A 27 1.94 5.29 -29.89
CA PHE A 27 1.95 6.22 -28.75
C PHE A 27 0.88 5.88 -27.69
N LEU A 28 0.32 4.66 -27.72
CA LEU A 28 -0.67 4.18 -26.74
C LEU A 28 -0.25 2.88 -26.04
N LEU A 29 1.05 2.56 -26.01
CA LEU A 29 1.58 1.43 -25.24
C LEU A 29 2.82 1.82 -24.41
N ARG A 30 2.78 2.98 -23.76
CA ARG A 30 3.82 3.39 -22.79
C ARG A 30 3.26 3.97 -21.48
N ARG A 31 2.01 3.65 -21.15
CA ARG A 31 1.41 3.98 -19.84
C ARG A 31 0.64 2.79 -19.26
N LEU A 32 1.22 1.59 -19.30
CA LEU A 32 0.81 0.60 -18.31
C LEU A 32 1.39 1.08 -16.97
N PRO A 33 0.57 1.41 -15.96
CA PRO A 33 1.08 1.73 -14.64
C PRO A 33 1.79 0.47 -14.15
N LEU A 34 3.13 0.51 -14.07
CA LEU A 34 3.86 -0.54 -13.37
C LEU A 34 3.24 -0.62 -11.96
N PRO A 35 2.89 -1.82 -11.46
CA PRO A 35 2.38 -1.95 -10.11
C PRO A 35 3.43 -1.33 -9.19
N ARG A 36 3.08 -0.20 -8.57
CA ARG A 36 3.93 0.39 -7.53
C ARG A 36 4.14 -0.71 -6.51
N PRO A 37 5.38 -1.14 -6.23
CA PRO A 37 5.61 -2.17 -5.22
C PRO A 37 4.93 -1.70 -3.95
N ALA A 38 4.01 -2.52 -3.44
CA ALA A 38 3.27 -2.23 -2.23
C ALA A 38 4.28 -2.15 -1.08
N ALA A 39 4.71 -0.93 -0.75
CA ALA A 39 5.69 -0.58 0.26
C ALA A 39 7.15 -1.01 -0.03
N ALA A 40 8.09 -0.16 0.37
CA ALA A 40 9.50 -0.50 0.49
C ALA A 40 9.64 -1.64 1.51
N ALA A 41 9.77 -2.87 1.01
CA ALA A 41 9.68 -4.07 1.81
C ALA A 41 10.97 -4.27 2.62
N VAL A 42 10.88 -4.01 3.93
CA VAL A 42 11.77 -4.63 4.90
C VAL A 42 11.49 -6.14 4.85
N LEU A 43 12.37 -6.88 4.18
CA LEU A 43 12.21 -8.33 3.99
C LEU A 43 12.39 -9.09 5.30
N LEU A 44 13.34 -8.66 6.14
CA LEU A 44 13.71 -9.38 7.34
C LEU A 44 12.74 -9.08 8.50
N GLN A 45 12.15 -10.14 9.04
CA GLN A 45 11.27 -10.11 10.21
C GLN A 45 12.02 -10.65 11.44
N CYS A 46 11.52 -10.32 12.64
CA CYS A 46 12.01 -10.84 13.90
C CYS A 46 10.88 -11.05 14.91
N TYR A 47 11.08 -12.01 15.80
CA TYR A 47 10.31 -12.21 17.03
C TYR A 47 11.25 -12.42 18.22
N GLU A 48 10.72 -12.31 19.43
CA GLU A 48 11.47 -12.52 20.67
C GLU A 48 11.15 -13.92 21.22
N ASN A 49 12.20 -14.70 21.50
CA ASN A 49 12.09 -16.01 22.13
C ASN A 49 11.81 -15.87 23.64
N GLU A 50 11.45 -16.98 24.29
CA GLU A 50 11.34 -17.09 25.76
C GLU A 50 12.61 -16.64 26.50
N ARG A 51 13.78 -16.75 25.86
CA ARG A 51 15.08 -16.29 26.39
C ARG A 51 15.32 -14.79 26.24
N GLY A 52 14.42 -14.05 25.58
CA GLY A 52 14.59 -12.63 25.24
C GLY A 52 15.52 -12.36 24.06
N GLU A 53 15.92 -13.39 23.31
CA GLU A 53 16.76 -13.26 22.12
C GLU A 53 15.92 -12.98 20.88
N ARG A 54 16.45 -12.16 19.97
CA ARG A 54 15.80 -11.85 18.68
C ARG A 54 16.12 -12.94 17.66
N VAL A 55 15.10 -13.66 17.21
CA VAL A 55 15.23 -14.63 16.10
C VAL A 55 14.73 -14.02 14.81
N TYR A 56 15.56 -14.12 13.77
CA TYR A 56 15.27 -13.56 12.46
C TYR A 56 14.59 -14.58 11.54
N THR A 57 13.55 -14.14 10.85
CA THR A 57 12.77 -14.97 9.93
C THR A 57 12.30 -14.18 8.71
N LEU A 58 11.91 -14.89 7.66
CA LEU A 58 11.20 -14.30 6.52
C LEU A 58 9.68 -14.52 6.59
N ARG A 59 9.23 -15.38 7.53
CA ARG A 59 7.81 -15.63 7.77
C ARG A 59 7.19 -14.45 8.52
N LYS A 60 5.92 -14.17 8.23
CA LYS A 60 5.12 -13.12 8.88
C LYS A 60 4.51 -13.54 10.23
N VAL A 61 4.58 -14.83 10.54
CA VAL A 61 4.00 -15.44 11.74
C VAL A 61 5.07 -16.26 12.43
N ALA A 62 5.23 -16.04 13.73
CA ALA A 62 6.13 -16.77 14.61
C ALA A 62 5.62 -18.21 14.83
N PRO A 63 6.46 -19.15 15.32
CA PRO A 63 6.00 -20.49 15.69
C PRO A 63 4.84 -20.47 16.70
N ASP A 64 4.78 -19.44 17.55
CA ASP A 64 3.74 -19.27 18.58
C ASP A 64 2.43 -18.67 18.05
N GLY A 65 2.35 -18.40 16.74
CA GLY A 65 1.18 -17.77 16.11
C GLY A 65 1.12 -16.24 16.26
N THR A 66 2.08 -15.62 16.96
CA THR A 66 2.19 -14.16 17.05
C THR A 66 2.69 -13.55 15.74
N PRO A 67 2.23 -12.35 15.36
CA PRO A 67 2.72 -11.67 14.16
C PRO A 67 4.16 -11.21 14.38
N THR A 68 5.04 -11.45 13.40
CA THR A 68 6.44 -11.01 13.46
C THR A 68 6.54 -9.51 13.16
N CYS A 69 7.55 -8.85 13.74
CA CYS A 69 7.83 -7.44 13.49
C CYS A 69 9.01 -7.26 12.52
N SER A 70 9.10 -6.09 11.87
CA SER A 70 10.24 -5.78 11.02
C SER A 70 11.54 -5.66 11.83
N ALA A 71 12.60 -6.31 11.36
CA ALA A 71 13.90 -6.26 12.02
C ALA A 71 14.62 -4.90 11.85
N HIS A 72 14.26 -4.12 10.83
CA HIS A 72 14.88 -2.82 10.57
C HIS A 72 14.20 -1.71 11.38
N PRO A 73 14.99 -0.77 11.94
CA PRO A 73 14.44 0.36 12.67
C PRO A 73 13.64 1.28 11.74
N ALA A 74 12.68 2.02 12.31
CA ALA A 74 11.94 3.03 11.59
C ALA A 74 12.89 4.10 11.03
N ARG A 75 12.68 4.53 9.78
CA ARG A 75 13.49 5.56 9.14
C ARG A 75 13.39 6.87 9.92
N LEU A 76 14.53 7.42 10.29
CA LEU A 76 14.62 8.77 10.85
C LEU A 76 14.66 9.77 9.70
N SER A 77 13.72 10.71 9.70
CA SER A 77 13.73 11.87 8.81
C SER A 77 14.01 13.12 9.64
N PRO A 78 14.86 14.04 9.18
CA PRO A 78 15.08 15.31 9.87
C PRO A 78 13.79 16.15 9.93
N ASP A 79 13.01 16.16 8.84
CA ASP A 79 11.72 16.87 8.74
C ASP A 79 10.52 16.05 9.25
N ASP A 80 10.68 15.34 10.36
CA ASP A 80 9.60 14.54 10.94
C ASP A 80 8.50 15.40 11.60
N LYS A 81 7.41 15.60 10.86
CA LYS A 81 6.21 16.34 11.28
C LYS A 81 5.57 15.81 12.57
N PHE A 82 5.75 14.52 12.89
CA PHE A 82 5.12 13.88 14.06
C PHE A 82 6.03 13.78 15.28
N SER A 83 7.20 14.43 15.24
CA SER A 83 8.15 14.49 16.36
C SER A 83 7.52 14.99 17.67
N ARG A 84 6.75 16.09 17.63
CA ARG A 84 6.02 16.65 18.80
C ARG A 84 5.03 15.64 19.39
N HIS A 85 4.28 14.96 18.53
CA HIS A 85 3.27 13.96 18.94
C HIS A 85 3.94 12.75 19.61
N ARG A 86 5.05 12.27 19.04
CA ARG A 86 5.84 11.17 19.63
C ARG A 86 6.31 11.51 21.04
N VAL A 87 6.80 12.72 21.27
CA VAL A 87 7.24 13.16 22.61
C VAL A 87 6.06 13.29 23.57
N ALA A 88 4.93 13.83 23.12
CA ALA A 88 3.73 13.95 23.95
C ALA A 88 3.19 12.59 24.41
N LEU A 89 3.16 11.58 23.54
CA LEU A 89 2.78 10.22 23.92
C LEU A 89 3.73 9.61 24.93
N LYS A 90 5.05 9.72 24.70
CA LYS A 90 6.06 9.23 25.66
C LYS A 90 5.92 9.90 27.03
N ARG A 91 5.56 11.19 27.08
CA ARG A 91 5.29 11.92 28.34
C ARG A 91 4.08 11.38 29.09
N ARG A 92 2.99 11.08 28.39
CA ARG A 92 1.73 10.57 28.98
C ARG A 92 1.93 9.20 29.64
N PHE A 93 2.73 8.34 29.02
CA PHE A 93 3.01 7.00 29.54
C PHE A 93 4.21 6.93 30.50
N GLY A 94 4.82 8.06 30.88
CA GLY A 94 5.96 8.04 31.80
C GLY A 94 7.24 7.40 31.23
N VAL A 95 7.33 7.23 29.91
CA VAL A 95 8.42 6.47 29.25
C VAL A 95 9.64 7.35 28.98
N LEU A 96 9.54 8.68 29.16
CA LEU A 96 10.69 9.55 28.96
C LEU A 96 11.75 9.33 30.05
N LEU A 97 13.01 9.23 29.62
CA LEU A 97 14.16 9.12 30.53
C LEU A 97 14.24 10.32 31.50
N THR A 98 13.83 11.52 31.06
CA THR A 98 13.81 12.73 31.88
C THR A 98 12.78 12.69 33.02
N GLN A 99 11.80 11.78 32.96
CA GLN A 99 10.80 11.59 34.03
C GLN A 99 11.28 10.57 35.08
N ARG A 100 12.31 9.77 34.77
CA ARG A 100 12.88 8.81 35.73
C ARG A 100 13.71 9.58 36.76
N SER A 101 13.67 9.13 38.02
CA SER A 101 14.57 9.65 39.04
C SER A 101 16.02 9.46 38.57
N ARG A 102 16.84 10.48 38.81
CA ARG A 102 18.28 10.37 38.56
C ARG A 102 18.79 9.17 39.35
N PRO A 103 19.46 8.19 38.73
CA PRO A 103 20.08 7.11 39.48
C PRO A 103 21.09 7.75 40.43
N LEU A 104 20.90 7.55 41.74
CA LEU A 104 21.92 7.88 42.72
C LEU A 104 23.02 6.82 42.55
N LEU A 105 24.25 7.31 42.37
CA LEU A 105 25.44 6.46 42.19
C LEU A 105 25.72 5.65 43.45
#